data_AF-A0A2A6Z7Q3-F1
#
_entry.id   AF-A0A2A6Z7Q3-F1
#
_cell.length_a   1.000
_cell.length_b   1.000
_cell.length_c   1.000
_cell.angle_alpha   90.00
_cell.angle_beta   90.00
_cell.angle_gamma   90.00
#
_symmetry.space_group_name_H-M   'P 1'
#
loop_
_entity.id
_entity.type
_entity.pdbx_description
1 polymer ?
#
loop_
_entity_poly.entity_id
_entity_poly.type
_entity_poly.pdbx_seq_one_letter_code
_entity_poly.pdbx_strand_id
1 'polypeptide(L)'
;MAHTGQRDPWERLPGETARQYECFCAYRDMRYLEKPKKPGGIVRPDFTIRRSIRGLAEQMGVTRKSLEPMSAKFDWVARAEEYDSYILDCVAAQNTAQIVKMHEKHAAIAEQMLRKATSRLLTIPDTDIDANAVVRMVDIGVKVERLSRGEPTENRTVTHGGALEVENTQRADLSALSDEELNQLAGLLEKSSPG
;
A
#
# COMPACT_ATOMS: atom_id res chain seq x y z
N MET A 1 -0.95 18.25 4.51
CA MET A 1 0.08 19.17 5.04
C MET A 1 -0.17 20.53 4.39
N ALA A 2 -0.25 21.59 5.18
CA ALA A 2 -0.48 22.93 4.66
C ALA A 2 0.80 23.39 3.96
N HIS A 3 0.78 23.50 2.63
CA HIS A 3 1.83 24.20 1.90
C HIS A 3 1.71 25.67 2.30
N THR A 4 2.61 26.11 3.19
CA THR A 4 3.02 27.52 3.30
C THR A 4 3.16 28.05 1.88
N GLY A 5 2.66 29.26 1.56
CA GLY A 5 2.59 29.83 0.19
C GLY A 5 3.93 30.04 -0.56
N GLN A 6 4.95 29.28 -0.20
CA GLN A 6 6.22 29.08 -0.86
C GLN A 6 6.10 27.93 -1.86
N ARG A 7 6.47 28.18 -3.11
CA ARG A 7 6.48 27.16 -4.18
C ARG A 7 7.35 25.97 -3.79
N ASP A 8 6.95 24.78 -4.24
CA ASP A 8 7.78 23.61 -4.05
C ASP A 8 9.10 23.74 -4.84
N PRO A 9 10.23 23.24 -4.32
CA PRO A 9 11.54 23.39 -4.97
C PRO A 9 11.60 22.84 -6.40
N TRP A 10 10.77 21.83 -6.72
CA TRP A 10 10.69 21.22 -8.05
C TRP A 10 9.75 21.94 -9.02
N GLU A 11 9.09 23.04 -8.62
CA GLU A 11 8.33 23.88 -9.55
C GLU A 11 9.24 24.84 -10.33
N ARG A 12 8.67 25.49 -11.37
CA ARG A 12 9.41 26.48 -12.17
C ARG A 12 9.83 27.68 -11.32
N LEU A 13 11.13 27.94 -11.30
CA LEU A 13 11.72 29.03 -10.51
C LEU A 13 11.58 30.40 -11.20
N PRO A 14 11.57 31.52 -10.44
CA PRO A 14 11.70 32.85 -11.02
C PRO A 14 12.98 32.99 -11.85
N GLY A 15 12.86 33.49 -13.08
CA GLY A 15 13.99 33.62 -14.01
C GLY A 15 14.38 32.33 -14.74
N GLU A 16 13.69 31.21 -14.49
CA GLU A 16 13.78 29.98 -15.27
C GLU A 16 12.82 30.06 -16.46
N THR A 17 13.33 29.94 -17.69
CA THR A 17 12.48 29.93 -18.88
C THR A 17 11.72 28.60 -18.97
N ALA A 18 10.62 28.58 -19.74
CA ALA A 18 9.84 27.35 -19.95
C ALA A 18 10.71 26.21 -20.50
N ARG A 19 11.64 26.50 -21.41
CA ARG A 19 12.56 25.50 -21.97
C ARG A 19 13.56 24.99 -20.94
N GLN A 20 14.06 25.85 -20.06
CA GLN A 20 14.97 25.44 -18.98
C GLN A 20 14.28 24.52 -17.99
N TYR A 21 13.04 24.85 -17.63
CA TYR A 21 12.21 24.04 -16.77
C TYR A 21 11.85 22.69 -17.40
N GLU A 22 11.54 22.67 -18.70
CA GLU A 22 11.31 21.43 -19.44
C GLU A 22 12.53 20.49 -19.39
N CYS A 23 13.74 21.03 -19.58
CA CYS A 23 14.97 20.25 -19.43
C CYS A 23 15.15 19.72 -18.00
N PHE A 24 14.80 20.52 -16.98
CA PHE A 24 14.81 20.07 -15.58
C PHE A 24 13.81 18.93 -15.36
N CYS A 25 12.56 19.03 -15.85
CA CYS A 25 11.58 17.96 -15.76
C CYS A 25 12.12 16.68 -16.41
N ALA A 26 12.70 16.77 -17.62
CA ALA A 26 13.30 15.62 -18.28
C ALA A 26 14.47 15.01 -17.49
N TYR A 27 15.32 15.84 -16.85
CA TYR A 27 16.38 15.36 -15.95
C TYR A 27 15.82 14.63 -14.72
N ARG A 28 14.85 15.24 -14.04
CA ARG A 28 14.17 14.70 -12.85
C ARG A 28 13.49 13.37 -13.17
N ASP A 29 12.82 13.30 -14.31
CA ASP A 29 11.97 12.17 -14.72
C ASP A 29 12.78 10.95 -15.23
N MET A 30 14.11 11.05 -15.35
CA MET A 30 14.98 9.92 -15.72
C MET A 30 14.87 8.71 -14.77
N ARG A 31 14.47 8.91 -13.50
CA ARG A 31 14.22 7.82 -12.54
C ARG A 31 12.79 7.26 -12.61
N TYR A 32 11.94 7.82 -13.47
CA TYR A 32 10.51 7.55 -13.54
C TYR A 32 10.12 7.01 -14.92
N LEU A 33 10.84 5.98 -15.38
CA LEU A 33 10.65 5.43 -16.72
C LEU A 33 9.38 4.57 -16.85
N GLU A 34 8.89 4.04 -15.74
CA GLU A 34 7.67 3.23 -15.73
C GLU A 34 6.42 4.10 -15.85
N LYS A 35 5.42 3.59 -16.57
CA LYS A 35 4.11 4.21 -16.60
C LYS A 35 3.31 3.77 -15.37
N PRO A 36 2.54 4.67 -14.75
CA PRO A 36 1.65 4.28 -13.66
C PRO A 36 0.64 3.24 -14.18
N LYS A 37 0.45 2.16 -13.41
CA LYS A 37 -0.48 1.06 -13.78
C LYS A 37 -1.93 1.51 -13.87
N LYS A 38 -2.29 2.63 -13.24
CA LYS A 38 -3.63 3.22 -13.22
C LYS A 38 -3.53 4.72 -13.49
N PRO A 39 -4.54 5.34 -14.13
CA PRO A 39 -4.59 6.80 -14.26
C PRO A 39 -4.47 7.47 -12.89
N GLY A 40 -3.57 8.46 -12.78
CA GLY A 40 -3.27 9.14 -11.51
C GLY A 40 -2.45 8.33 -10.51
N GLY A 41 -1.89 7.18 -10.89
CA GLY A 41 -0.98 6.41 -10.04
C GLY A 41 0.35 7.12 -9.81
N ILE A 42 0.92 6.91 -8.63
CA ILE A 42 2.25 7.42 -8.27
C ILE A 42 3.29 6.41 -8.78
N VAL A 43 4.31 6.89 -9.49
CA VAL A 43 5.44 6.08 -9.95
C VAL A 43 6.58 6.22 -8.95
N ARG A 44 7.06 5.10 -8.42
CA ARG A 44 8.20 5.10 -7.51
C ARG A 44 9.49 5.39 -8.29
N PRO A 45 10.41 6.23 -7.79
CA PRO A 45 11.71 6.42 -8.44
C PRO A 45 12.55 5.12 -8.42
N ASP A 46 13.16 4.81 -9.56
CA ASP A 46 14.16 3.75 -9.69
C ASP A 46 15.56 4.31 -9.39
N PHE A 47 16.07 4.00 -8.19
CA PHE A 47 17.39 4.43 -7.74
C PHE A 47 18.56 3.67 -8.39
N THR A 48 18.29 2.57 -9.11
CA THR A 48 19.32 1.90 -9.92
C THR A 48 19.70 2.74 -11.13
N ILE A 49 18.78 3.60 -11.58
CA ILE A 49 18.99 4.55 -12.67
C ILE A 49 19.63 5.84 -12.13
N ARG A 50 20.75 6.21 -12.74
CA ARG A 50 21.44 7.47 -12.46
C ARG A 50 20.98 8.54 -13.44
N ARG A 51 20.66 9.73 -12.92
CA ARG A 51 20.44 10.91 -13.75
C ARG A 51 21.76 11.35 -14.37
N SER A 52 21.74 11.75 -15.64
CA SER A 52 22.95 12.11 -16.38
C SER A 52 22.70 13.28 -17.31
N ILE A 53 23.50 14.35 -17.16
CA ILE A 53 23.46 15.50 -18.08
C ILE A 53 23.86 15.08 -19.49
N ARG A 54 24.76 14.10 -19.64
CA ARG A 54 25.11 13.54 -20.95
C ARG A 54 23.92 12.81 -21.57
N GLY A 55 23.25 11.95 -20.80
CA GLY A 55 22.05 11.24 -21.27
C GLY A 55 20.92 12.22 -21.64
N LEU A 56 20.77 13.31 -20.87
CA LEU A 56 19.78 14.34 -21.16
C LEU A 56 20.08 15.08 -22.45
N ALA A 57 21.36 15.41 -22.67
CA ALA A 57 21.83 16.06 -23.89
C ALA A 57 21.48 15.23 -25.13
N GLU A 58 21.74 13.92 -25.08
CA GLU A 58 21.41 12.96 -26.13
C GLU A 58 19.89 12.87 -26.36
N GLN A 59 19.10 12.75 -25.28
CA GLN A 59 17.63 12.68 -25.33
C GLN A 59 16.99 13.94 -25.92
N MET A 60 17.51 15.12 -25.58
CA MET A 60 16.93 16.41 -25.96
C MET A 60 17.51 16.99 -27.25
N GLY A 61 18.51 16.33 -27.85
CA GLY A 61 19.20 16.81 -29.05
C GLY A 61 19.97 18.12 -28.84
N VAL A 62 20.48 18.37 -27.63
CA VAL A 62 21.23 19.59 -27.26
C VAL A 62 22.64 19.24 -26.81
N THR A 63 23.52 20.24 -26.73
CA THR A 63 24.90 20.01 -26.29
C THR A 63 25.01 19.99 -24.76
N ARG A 64 25.80 19.06 -24.22
CA ARG A 64 26.11 18.97 -22.78
C ARG A 64 26.55 20.32 -22.18
N LYS A 65 27.40 21.05 -22.90
CA LYS A 65 27.93 22.38 -22.50
C LYS A 65 26.83 23.42 -22.28
N SER A 66 25.65 23.26 -22.90
CA SER A 66 24.51 24.15 -22.69
C SER A 66 23.71 23.82 -21.43
N LEU A 67 23.72 22.55 -21.01
CA LEU A 67 22.94 22.05 -19.87
C LEU A 67 23.69 22.18 -18.54
N GLU A 68 25.02 22.04 -18.53
CA GLU A 68 25.81 22.12 -17.28
C GLU A 68 25.62 23.45 -16.52
N PRO A 69 25.70 24.64 -17.17
CA PRO A 69 25.50 25.90 -16.46
C PRO A 69 24.06 26.06 -15.95
N MET A 70 23.10 25.51 -16.68
CA MET A 70 21.68 25.54 -16.31
C MET A 70 21.41 24.65 -15.10
N SER A 71 21.96 23.44 -15.11
CA SER A 71 21.89 22.49 -14.01
C SER A 71 22.48 23.05 -12.73
N ALA A 72 23.61 23.77 -12.82
CA ALA A 72 24.22 24.42 -11.67
C ALA A 72 23.43 25.65 -11.21
N LYS A 73 23.01 26.52 -12.15
CA LYS A 73 22.28 27.76 -11.84
C LYS A 73 20.94 27.51 -11.14
N PHE A 74 20.24 26.46 -11.53
CA PHE A 74 18.91 26.13 -11.01
C PHE A 74 18.92 24.89 -10.13
N ASP A 75 20.09 24.49 -9.62
CA ASP A 75 20.29 23.41 -8.64
C ASP A 75 19.47 22.14 -8.91
N TRP A 76 19.63 21.58 -10.11
CA TRP A 76 18.80 20.46 -10.57
C TRP A 76 18.95 19.21 -9.71
N VAL A 77 20.13 18.98 -9.14
CA VAL A 77 20.39 17.78 -8.32
C VAL A 77 19.55 17.85 -7.05
N ALA A 78 19.68 18.94 -6.27
CA ALA A 78 18.94 19.10 -5.02
C ALA A 78 17.42 19.12 -5.27
N ARG A 79 16.94 19.84 -6.29
CA ARG A 79 15.51 19.86 -6.63
C ARG A 79 14.97 18.49 -7.02
N ALA A 80 15.75 17.69 -7.74
CA ALA A 80 15.34 16.35 -8.13
C ALA A 80 15.36 15.37 -6.95
N GLU A 81 16.27 15.54 -5.99
CA GLU A 81 16.29 14.77 -4.75
C GLU A 81 15.10 15.11 -3.85
N GLU A 82 14.75 16.39 -3.74
CA GLU A 82 13.58 16.82 -2.96
C GLU A 82 12.28 16.27 -3.56
N TYR A 83 12.19 16.24 -4.90
CA TYR A 83 11.07 15.61 -5.58
C TYR A 83 11.02 14.09 -5.33
N ASP A 84 12.17 13.41 -5.35
CA ASP A 84 12.22 11.98 -5.04
C ASP A 84 11.72 11.69 -3.62
N SER A 85 12.11 12.51 -2.64
CA SER A 85 11.62 12.42 -1.25
C SER A 85 10.11 12.64 -1.17
N TYR A 86 9.60 13.69 -1.82
CA TYR A 86 8.16 13.96 -1.89
C TYR A 86 7.36 12.78 -2.47
N ILE A 87 7.87 12.16 -3.55
CA ILE A 87 7.20 11.01 -4.13
C ILE A 87 7.24 9.80 -3.19
N LEU A 88 8.36 9.56 -2.50
CA LEU A 88 8.45 8.47 -1.51
C LEU A 88 7.44 8.68 -0.37
N ASP A 89 7.26 9.90 0.11
CA ASP A 89 6.25 10.23 1.13
C ASP A 89 4.83 9.99 0.60
N CYS A 90 4.57 10.36 -0.64
CA CYS A 90 3.28 10.11 -1.29
C CYS A 90 2.99 8.60 -1.43
N VAL A 91 4.00 7.80 -1.79
CA VAL A 91 3.89 6.33 -1.85
C VAL A 91 3.64 5.75 -0.46
N ALA A 92 4.36 6.22 0.55
CA ALA A 92 4.18 5.77 1.93
C ALA A 92 2.76 6.08 2.43
N ALA A 93 2.29 7.31 2.22
CA ALA A 93 0.93 7.73 2.58
C ALA A 93 -0.15 6.89 1.86
N GLN A 94 0.05 6.60 0.57
CA GLN A 94 -0.85 5.74 -0.20
C GLN A 94 -0.88 4.31 0.36
N ASN A 95 0.27 3.74 0.67
CA ASN A 95 0.38 2.39 1.25
C ASN A 95 -0.31 2.32 2.62
N THR A 96 -0.07 3.29 3.51
CA THR A 96 -0.74 3.36 4.81
C THR A 96 -2.26 3.44 4.63
N ALA A 97 -2.75 4.29 3.72
CA ALA A 97 -4.18 4.38 3.45
C ALA A 97 -4.77 3.07 2.90
N GLN A 98 -4.02 2.33 2.08
CA GLN A 98 -4.44 1.01 1.57
C GLN A 98 -4.50 -0.03 2.68
N ILE A 99 -3.52 -0.05 3.60
CA ILE A 99 -3.52 -0.96 4.76
C ILE A 99 -4.75 -0.70 5.65
N VAL A 100 -5.04 0.56 5.95
CA VAL A 100 -6.23 0.93 6.73
C VAL A 100 -7.52 0.45 6.05
N LYS A 101 -7.66 0.70 4.75
CA LYS A 101 -8.83 0.22 3.98
C LYS A 101 -8.94 -1.30 3.96
N MET A 102 -7.81 -2.01 3.87
CA MET A 102 -7.78 -3.47 3.93
C MET A 102 -8.27 -3.97 5.29
N HIS A 103 -7.80 -3.36 6.37
CA HIS A 103 -8.23 -3.70 7.74
C HIS A 103 -9.74 -3.49 7.93
N GLU A 104 -10.27 -2.37 7.44
CA GLU A 104 -11.72 -2.10 7.47
C GLU A 104 -12.51 -3.16 6.69
N LYS A 105 -12.07 -3.50 5.47
CA LYS A 105 -12.70 -4.56 4.67
C LYS A 105 -12.71 -5.91 5.38
N HIS A 106 -11.57 -6.33 5.94
CA HIS A 106 -11.46 -7.62 6.62
C HIS A 106 -12.34 -7.68 7.88
N ALA A 107 -12.42 -6.59 8.65
CA ALA A 107 -13.34 -6.50 9.78
C ALA A 107 -14.81 -6.62 9.34
N ALA A 108 -15.20 -5.98 8.23
CA ALA A 108 -16.55 -6.09 7.68
C ALA A 108 -16.88 -7.51 7.18
N ILE A 109 -15.93 -8.21 6.57
CA ILE A 109 -16.10 -9.62 6.16
C ILE A 109 -16.30 -10.50 7.39
N ALA A 110 -15.46 -10.34 8.42
CA ALA A 110 -15.59 -11.09 9.66
C ALA A 110 -16.94 -10.86 10.35
N GLU A 111 -17.42 -9.63 10.39
CA GLU A 111 -18.75 -9.31 10.92
C GLU A 111 -19.86 -10.03 10.15
N GLN A 112 -19.79 -10.07 8.82
CA GLN A 112 -20.77 -10.80 8.01
C GLN A 112 -20.73 -12.31 8.26
N MET A 113 -19.55 -12.89 8.44
CA MET A 113 -19.39 -14.30 8.82
C MET A 113 -20.06 -14.58 10.17
N LEU A 114 -19.83 -13.72 11.17
CA LEU A 114 -20.47 -13.84 12.48
C LEU A 114 -21.99 -13.78 12.37
N ARG A 115 -22.53 -12.79 11.63
CA ARG A 115 -23.98 -12.64 11.40
C ARG A 115 -24.60 -13.89 10.76
N LYS A 116 -23.97 -14.46 9.74
CA LYS A 116 -24.44 -15.69 9.07
C LYS A 116 -24.36 -16.91 10.00
N ALA A 117 -23.25 -17.06 10.73
CA ALA A 117 -23.06 -18.15 11.69
C ALA A 117 -24.14 -18.10 12.80
N THR A 118 -24.40 -16.93 13.36
CA THR A 118 -25.46 -16.72 14.34
C THR A 118 -26.84 -17.02 13.76
N SER A 119 -27.14 -16.54 12.55
CA SER A 119 -28.43 -16.82 11.89
C SER A 119 -28.64 -18.32 11.66
N ARG A 120 -27.58 -19.03 11.25
CA ARG A 120 -27.63 -20.49 11.10
C ARG A 120 -27.81 -21.21 12.43
N LEU A 121 -27.14 -20.76 13.50
CA LEU A 121 -27.30 -21.30 14.84
C LEU A 121 -28.76 -21.22 15.32
N LEU A 122 -29.44 -20.11 15.04
CA LEU A 122 -30.83 -19.87 15.44
C LEU A 122 -31.86 -20.67 14.63
N THR A 123 -31.48 -21.25 13.49
CA THR A 123 -32.39 -21.91 12.54
C THR A 123 -32.11 -23.40 12.34
N ILE A 124 -31.02 -23.92 12.91
CA ILE A 124 -30.76 -25.38 12.92
C ILE A 124 -31.76 -26.07 13.85
N PRO A 125 -32.47 -27.11 13.39
CA PRO A 125 -33.27 -27.96 14.27
C PRO A 125 -32.37 -28.79 15.21
N ASP A 126 -32.84 -29.05 16.43
CA ASP A 126 -32.08 -29.70 17.52
C ASP A 126 -31.45 -31.06 17.17
N THR A 127 -31.91 -31.71 16.09
CA THR A 127 -31.45 -33.03 15.63
C THR A 127 -30.33 -32.98 14.59
N ASP A 128 -30.09 -31.83 13.93
CA ASP A 128 -29.10 -31.67 12.84
C ASP A 128 -27.93 -30.77 13.26
N ILE A 129 -27.49 -30.93 14.50
CA ILE A 129 -26.44 -30.11 15.10
C ILE A 129 -25.06 -30.59 14.62
N ASP A 130 -24.53 -30.02 13.53
CA ASP A 130 -23.07 -29.84 13.39
C ASP A 130 -22.66 -28.50 14.02
N ALA A 131 -22.87 -28.40 15.34
CA ALA A 131 -22.47 -27.25 16.15
C ALA A 131 -20.99 -26.91 15.97
N ASN A 132 -20.15 -27.90 15.67
CA ASN A 132 -18.72 -27.70 15.49
C ASN A 132 -18.42 -26.83 14.27
N ALA A 133 -19.18 -26.94 13.17
CA ALA A 133 -19.00 -26.04 12.02
C ALA A 133 -19.34 -24.58 12.35
N VAL A 134 -20.41 -24.36 13.12
CA VAL A 134 -20.83 -23.01 13.53
C VAL A 134 -19.82 -22.41 14.51
N VAL A 135 -19.39 -23.17 15.52
CA VAL A 135 -18.36 -22.72 16.48
C VAL A 135 -17.06 -22.38 15.78
N ARG A 136 -16.61 -23.20 14.81
CA ARG A 136 -15.42 -22.91 13.99
C ARG A 136 -15.60 -21.63 13.18
N MET A 137 -16.76 -21.40 12.58
CA MET A 137 -17.03 -20.19 11.81
C MET A 137 -17.00 -18.93 12.68
N VAL A 138 -17.55 -19.01 13.90
CA VAL A 138 -17.50 -17.91 14.89
C VAL A 138 -16.07 -17.66 15.36
N ASP A 139 -15.33 -18.70 15.74
CA ASP A 139 -13.94 -18.58 16.20
C ASP A 139 -13.03 -17.96 15.11
N ILE A 140 -13.15 -18.43 13.86
CA ILE A 140 -12.43 -17.86 12.72
C ILE A 140 -12.83 -16.40 12.49
N GLY A 141 -14.13 -16.08 12.52
CA GLY A 141 -14.62 -14.71 12.37
C GLY A 141 -14.05 -13.76 13.42
N VAL A 142 -14.10 -14.13 14.70
CA VAL A 142 -13.54 -13.31 15.80
C VAL A 142 -12.03 -13.14 15.65
N LYS A 143 -11.30 -14.19 15.27
CA LYS A 143 -9.85 -14.10 15.04
C LYS A 143 -9.53 -13.14 13.89
N VAL A 144 -10.23 -13.26 12.75
CA VAL A 144 -10.02 -12.36 11.60
C VAL A 144 -10.35 -10.92 11.97
N GLU A 145 -11.43 -10.68 12.71
CA GLU A 145 -11.84 -9.33 13.16
C GLU A 145 -10.78 -8.69 14.07
N ARG A 146 -10.32 -9.40 15.10
CA ARG A 146 -9.29 -8.94 16.02
C ARG A 146 -7.97 -8.64 15.32
N LEU A 147 -7.49 -9.55 14.46
CA LEU A 147 -6.27 -9.34 13.67
C LEU A 147 -6.39 -8.10 12.78
N SER A 148 -7.54 -7.90 12.16
CA SER A 148 -7.78 -6.77 11.25
C SER A 148 -7.83 -5.44 11.99
N ARG A 149 -8.29 -5.41 13.24
CA ARG A 149 -8.28 -4.20 14.08
C ARG A 149 -6.93 -3.92 14.74
N GLY A 150 -5.96 -4.81 14.59
CA GLY A 150 -4.66 -4.71 15.26
C GLY A 150 -4.68 -5.14 16.72
N GLU A 151 -5.74 -5.82 17.16
CA GLU A 151 -5.85 -6.37 18.51
C GLU A 151 -5.08 -7.70 18.61
N PRO A 152 -4.26 -7.89 19.66
CA PRO A 152 -3.62 -9.18 19.91
C PRO A 152 -4.66 -10.30 20.06
N THR A 153 -4.48 -11.40 19.32
CA THR A 153 -5.44 -12.52 19.34
C THR A 153 -5.28 -13.50 20.50
N GLU A 154 -4.35 -13.27 21.45
CA GLU A 154 -4.05 -14.22 22.51
C GLU A 154 -3.99 -13.55 23.89
N ASN A 155 -4.85 -14.01 24.82
CA ASN A 155 -4.71 -13.70 26.25
C ASN A 155 -3.55 -14.51 26.82
N ARG A 156 -2.36 -13.92 26.87
CA ARG A 156 -1.21 -14.52 27.56
C ARG A 156 -1.40 -14.39 29.08
N THR A 157 -1.92 -15.41 29.75
CA THR A 157 -1.57 -15.65 31.16
C THR A 157 -0.12 -16.11 31.18
N VAL A 158 0.81 -15.19 31.41
CA VAL A 158 2.23 -15.51 31.61
C VAL A 158 2.40 -16.07 33.02
N THR A 159 2.22 -17.38 33.18
CA THR A 159 2.77 -18.12 34.33
C THR A 159 4.22 -18.45 34.03
N HIS A 160 5.12 -17.81 34.77
CA HIS A 160 6.57 -17.99 34.68
C HIS A 160 6.96 -19.38 35.21
N GLY A 161 7.62 -20.20 34.40
CA GLY A 161 8.30 -21.41 34.91
C GLY A 161 8.48 -22.52 33.88
N GLY A 162 9.67 -22.60 33.28
CA GLY A 162 10.16 -23.79 32.57
C GLY A 162 10.30 -23.61 31.07
N ALA A 163 11.54 -23.72 30.59
CA ALA A 163 11.94 -23.53 29.20
C ALA A 163 11.27 -24.51 28.23
N LEU A 164 10.71 -23.97 27.15
CA LEU A 164 10.42 -24.67 25.90
C LEU A 164 10.60 -23.66 24.77
N GLU A 165 11.59 -23.90 23.91
CA GLU A 165 11.68 -23.24 22.61
C GLU A 165 10.49 -23.72 21.77
N VAL A 166 9.61 -22.79 21.40
CA VAL A 166 8.55 -23.04 20.43
C VAL A 166 8.77 -22.08 19.27
N GLU A 167 9.17 -22.65 18.14
CA GLU A 167 9.28 -21.95 16.87
C GLU A 167 7.94 -21.32 16.49
N ASN A 168 8.01 -20.02 16.28
CA ASN A 168 6.93 -19.13 15.95
C ASN A 168 6.69 -19.15 14.43
N THR A 169 5.76 -19.97 13.93
CA THR A 169 5.34 -19.89 12.52
C THR A 169 3.96 -20.51 12.31
N GLN A 170 2.90 -19.76 12.57
CA GLN A 170 1.69 -19.78 11.74
C GLN A 170 0.85 -18.52 12.04
N ARG A 171 1.42 -17.36 11.71
CA ARG A 171 0.58 -16.23 11.27
C ARG A 171 0.01 -16.67 9.93
N ALA A 172 -1.30 -16.92 9.85
CA ALA A 172 -1.96 -17.01 8.56
C ALA A 172 -1.81 -15.64 7.88
N ASP A 173 -0.85 -15.53 6.98
CA ASP A 173 -0.58 -14.30 6.25
C ASP A 173 -1.64 -14.14 5.16
N LEU A 174 -2.75 -13.50 5.54
CA LEU A 174 -3.85 -13.19 4.63
C LEU A 174 -3.50 -12.02 3.70
N SER A 175 -2.32 -11.38 3.82
CA SER A 175 -1.90 -10.30 2.94
C SER A 175 -1.58 -10.77 1.51
N ALA A 176 -1.45 -12.08 1.31
CA ALA A 176 -1.23 -12.70 0.01
C ALA A 176 -2.52 -12.96 -0.79
N LEU A 177 -3.70 -12.86 -0.16
CA LEU A 177 -4.98 -13.05 -0.85
C LEU A 177 -5.32 -11.81 -1.66
N SER A 178 -5.50 -11.97 -2.97
CA SER A 178 -5.93 -10.88 -3.83
C SER A 178 -7.37 -10.46 -3.55
N ASP A 179 -7.76 -9.22 -3.89
CA ASP A 179 -9.15 -8.74 -3.79
C ASP A 179 -10.14 -9.70 -4.52
N GLU A 180 -9.67 -10.39 -5.57
CA GLU A 180 -10.45 -11.39 -6.31
C GLU A 180 -10.66 -12.68 -5.51
N GLU A 181 -9.62 -13.17 -4.82
CA GLU A 181 -9.74 -14.37 -3.99
C GLU A 181 -10.61 -14.14 -2.75
N LEU A 182 -10.56 -12.93 -2.17
CA LEU A 182 -11.48 -12.52 -1.10
C LEU A 182 -12.94 -12.46 -1.58
N ASN A 183 -13.17 -11.95 -2.80
CA ASN A 183 -14.51 -11.94 -3.40
C ASN A 183 -15.00 -13.34 -3.77
N GLN A 184 -14.12 -14.24 -4.21
CA GLN A 184 -14.46 -15.64 -4.46
C GLN A 184 -14.81 -16.37 -3.15
N LEU A 185 -14.09 -16.09 -2.07
CA LEU A 185 -14.43 -16.60 -0.74
C LEU A 185 -15.81 -16.09 -0.27
N ALA A 186 -16.10 -14.80 -0.51
CA ALA A 186 -17.41 -14.22 -0.24
C ALA A 186 -18.52 -14.85 -1.11
N GLY A 187 -18.27 -15.10 -2.40
CA GLY A 187 -19.22 -15.75 -3.30
C GLY A 187 -19.49 -17.23 -2.97
N LEU A 188 -18.49 -17.95 -2.44
CA LEU A 188 -18.67 -19.30 -1.91
C LEU A 188 -19.53 -19.32 -0.62
N LEU A 189 -19.50 -18.23 0.16
CA LEU A 189 -20.35 -18.03 1.35
C LEU A 189 -21.79 -17.62 1.01
N GLU A 190 -22.05 -17.11 -0.19
CA GLU A 190 -23.42 -16.90 -0.69
C GLU A 190 -24.03 -18.19 -1.24
N LYS A 191 -23.25 -19.00 -1.96
CA LYS A 191 -23.71 -20.27 -2.54
C LYS A 191 -23.98 -21.37 -1.51
N SER A 192 -23.50 -21.20 -0.28
CA SER A 192 -23.76 -22.11 0.85
C SER A 192 -24.99 -21.72 1.69
N SER A 193 -25.71 -20.66 1.32
CA SER A 193 -27.07 -20.40 1.82
C SER A 193 -28.08 -21.26 1.04
N PRO A 194 -28.81 -22.22 1.67
CA PRO A 194 -30.06 -22.68 1.08
C PRO A 194 -31.07 -21.52 1.19
N GLY A 195 -31.82 -21.31 0.11
CA GLY A 195 -32.91 -20.31 0.05
C GLY A 195 -34.03 -20.59 1.05
#